data_AF-C3Y2M8-F1
#
_entry.id   AF-C3Y2M8-F1
#
_cell.length_a   1.000
_cell.length_b   1.000
_cell.length_c   1.000
_cell.angle_alpha   90.00
_cell.angle_beta   90.00
_cell.angle_gamma   90.00
#
_symmetry.space_group_name_H-M   'P 1'
#
loop_
_entity.id
_entity.type
_entity.pdbx_description
1 polymer ?
#
loop_
_entity_poly.entity_id
_entity_poly.type
_entity_poly.pdbx_seq_one_letter_code
_entity_poly.pdbx_strand_id
1 'polypeptide(L)'
;MARVGRIAVTFSPGDLAALNYGNIDSVYGIAKHSNYTKQQLESAFRAFLNQNGNDVSALTERQLIGLGNFLCGMTTSQVSQINLGAFSDAVSSIGLLTDCDDARLTALRRLAGRLYGAPNTWGQDTILELGVVAAGLSSSELSGLHEDRLRAITPLAISVISPNKFRSAFSVWGLGRLGPSQAMAVTDTQLRALSQAQRDAVSDATLGQNGNTAHC
;
A
#
# COMPACT_ATOMS: atom_id res chain seq x y z
N MET A 1 -5.63 -20.95 -5.24
CA MET A 1 -4.30 -20.41 -4.84
C MET A 1 -4.24 -20.19 -3.32
N ALA A 2 -4.03 -21.24 -2.51
CA ALA A 2 -4.27 -21.19 -1.05
C ALA A 2 -3.02 -21.51 -0.19
N ARG A 3 -1.81 -21.23 -0.68
CA ARG A 3 -0.57 -21.63 0.03
C ARG A 3 0.28 -20.47 0.59
N VAL A 4 0.01 -19.22 0.21
CA VAL A 4 0.84 -18.07 0.62
C VAL A 4 0.41 -17.45 1.96
N GLY A 5 -0.84 -17.66 2.39
CA GLY A 5 -1.39 -17.05 3.62
C GLY A 5 -1.06 -17.75 4.94
N ARG A 6 -0.32 -18.87 4.97
CA ARG A 6 -0.07 -19.64 6.21
C ARG A 6 1.14 -19.17 7.02
N ILE A 7 2.11 -18.47 6.41
CA ILE A 7 3.35 -18.10 7.09
C ILE A 7 3.08 -17.11 8.23
N ALA A 8 2.23 -16.09 7.99
CA ALA A 8 1.83 -15.15 9.03
C ALA A 8 0.99 -15.79 10.16
N VAL A 9 0.28 -16.89 9.90
CA VAL A 9 -0.50 -17.61 10.93
C VAL A 9 0.40 -18.51 11.80
N THR A 10 1.65 -18.73 11.40
CA THR A 10 2.55 -19.67 12.09
C THR A 10 3.34 -19.00 13.22
N PHE A 11 3.73 -17.74 13.05
CA PHE A 11 4.55 -17.03 14.05
C PHE A 11 3.69 -16.26 15.04
N SER A 12 3.86 -16.49 16.34
CA SER A 12 3.33 -15.59 17.36
C SER A 12 4.11 -14.25 17.37
N PRO A 13 3.56 -13.17 17.97
CA PRO A 13 4.35 -11.96 18.22
C PRO A 13 5.63 -12.22 19.01
N GLY A 14 5.63 -13.24 19.89
CA GLY A 14 6.82 -13.66 20.64
C GLY A 14 7.87 -14.31 19.76
N ASP A 15 7.47 -15.17 18.82
CA ASP A 15 8.40 -15.79 17.86
C ASP A 15 9.08 -14.74 16.99
N LEU A 16 8.32 -13.74 16.52
CA LEU A 16 8.87 -12.63 15.75
C LEU A 16 9.81 -11.75 16.58
N ALA A 17 9.51 -11.54 17.87
CA ALA A 17 10.39 -10.79 18.76
C ALA A 17 11.74 -11.49 19.01
N ALA A 18 11.77 -12.83 18.92
CA ALA A 18 12.94 -13.65 19.15
C ALA A 18 13.81 -13.86 17.89
N LEU A 19 13.39 -13.35 16.73
CA LEU A 19 14.18 -13.45 15.50
C LEU A 19 15.52 -12.71 15.63
N ASN A 20 16.53 -13.25 14.96
CA ASN A 20 17.81 -12.58 14.78
C ASN A 20 17.72 -11.61 13.59
N TYR A 21 17.76 -10.31 13.88
CA TYR A 21 17.68 -9.25 12.88
C TYR A 21 19.06 -8.77 12.38
N GLY A 22 20.15 -9.43 12.76
CA GLY A 22 21.51 -9.12 12.31
C GLY A 22 21.80 -9.53 10.85
N ASN A 23 20.98 -10.41 10.26
CA ASN A 23 21.03 -10.74 8.83
C ASN A 23 19.71 -10.37 8.16
N ILE A 24 19.73 -9.23 7.46
CA ILE A 24 18.54 -8.65 6.84
C ILE A 24 17.96 -9.50 5.70
N ASP A 25 18.80 -10.26 4.98
CA ASP A 25 18.34 -11.13 3.89
C ASP A 25 17.51 -12.31 4.42
N SER A 26 17.91 -12.85 5.58
CA SER A 26 17.14 -13.87 6.28
C SER A 26 15.80 -13.32 6.78
N VAL A 27 15.78 -12.08 7.29
CA VAL A 27 14.56 -11.39 7.72
C VAL A 27 13.60 -11.21 6.54
N TYR A 28 14.11 -10.79 5.38
CA TYR A 28 13.31 -10.61 4.17
C TYR A 28 12.56 -11.87 3.75
N GLY A 29 13.19 -13.04 3.90
CA GLY A 29 12.56 -14.33 3.61
C GLY A 29 11.23 -14.55 4.34
N ILE A 30 11.09 -14.00 5.54
CA ILE A 30 9.86 -14.06 6.36
C ILE A 30 9.01 -12.81 6.11
N ALA A 31 9.62 -11.63 6.15
CA ALA A 31 8.94 -10.36 6.18
C ALA A 31 8.24 -9.99 4.86
N LYS A 32 8.64 -10.57 3.72
CA LYS A 32 7.98 -10.36 2.42
C LYS A 32 6.57 -10.96 2.31
N HIS A 33 6.21 -11.87 3.22
CA HIS A 33 4.89 -12.51 3.22
C HIS A 33 3.81 -11.57 3.77
N SER A 34 2.55 -11.90 3.52
CA SER A 34 1.39 -11.08 3.89
C SER A 34 0.50 -11.75 4.94
N ASN A 35 -0.50 -11.00 5.41
CA ASN A 35 -1.48 -11.37 6.45
C ASN A 35 -0.94 -11.38 7.87
N TYR A 36 0.09 -10.59 8.17
CA TYR A 36 0.50 -10.34 9.54
C TYR A 36 -0.56 -9.49 10.27
N THR A 37 -0.87 -9.88 11.50
CA THR A 37 -1.63 -9.07 12.43
C THR A 37 -0.84 -7.83 12.84
N LYS A 38 -1.55 -6.78 13.25
CA LYS A 38 -0.93 -5.55 13.78
C LYS A 38 0.07 -5.85 14.93
N GLN A 39 -0.27 -6.76 15.83
CA GLN A 39 0.61 -7.14 16.95
C GLN A 39 1.89 -7.85 16.49
N GLN A 40 1.80 -8.73 15.49
CA GLN A 40 2.97 -9.38 14.89
C GLN A 40 3.89 -8.36 14.23
N LEU A 41 3.34 -7.45 13.43
CA LEU A 41 4.08 -6.39 12.76
C LEU A 41 4.79 -5.48 13.77
N GLU A 42 4.07 -5.00 14.78
CA GLU A 42 4.61 -4.13 15.84
C GLU A 42 5.71 -4.83 16.63
N SER A 43 5.52 -6.12 16.95
CA SER A 43 6.53 -6.92 17.65
C SER A 43 7.80 -7.09 16.83
N ALA A 44 7.66 -7.45 15.55
CA ALA A 44 8.77 -7.66 14.63
C ALA A 44 9.59 -6.37 14.40
N PHE A 45 8.91 -5.27 14.09
CA PHE A 45 9.57 -3.99 13.85
C PHE A 45 10.30 -3.48 15.11
N ARG A 46 9.65 -3.59 16.28
CA ARG A 46 10.27 -3.19 17.56
C ARG A 46 11.52 -4.03 17.87
N ALA A 47 11.46 -5.34 17.65
CA ALA A 47 12.60 -6.22 17.87
C ALA A 47 13.76 -5.90 16.92
N PHE A 48 13.48 -5.67 15.64
CA PHE A 48 14.47 -5.19 14.68
C PHE A 48 15.12 -3.89 15.17
N LEU A 49 14.31 -2.89 15.54
CA LEU A 49 14.80 -1.56 15.89
C LEU A 49 15.68 -1.62 17.16
N ASN A 50 15.29 -2.41 18.16
CA ASN A 50 16.08 -2.65 19.37
C ASN A 50 17.45 -3.31 19.08
N GLN A 51 17.54 -4.16 18.06
CA GLN A 51 18.79 -4.82 17.66
C GLN A 51 19.66 -3.95 16.72
N ASN A 52 19.11 -2.87 16.16
CA ASN A 52 19.74 -2.05 15.13
C ASN A 52 19.85 -0.57 15.54
N GLY A 53 20.25 -0.30 16.79
CA GLY A 53 20.61 1.05 17.25
C GLY A 53 19.45 1.95 17.68
N ASN A 54 18.21 1.46 17.62
CA ASN A 54 17.00 2.15 18.08
C ASN A 54 16.74 3.53 17.43
N ASP A 55 17.20 3.72 16.19
CA ASP A 55 17.03 4.97 15.45
C ASP A 55 16.49 4.70 14.04
N VAL A 56 15.28 5.19 13.79
CA VAL A 56 14.61 5.03 12.49
C VAL A 56 15.26 5.91 11.41
N SER A 57 15.87 7.03 11.78
CA SER A 57 16.51 7.93 10.82
C SER A 57 17.84 7.38 10.29
N ALA A 58 18.41 6.39 10.98
CA ALA A 58 19.61 5.68 10.56
C ALA A 58 19.32 4.46 9.65
N LEU A 59 18.05 4.15 9.37
CA LEU A 59 17.71 3.00 8.52
C LEU A 59 18.18 3.21 7.08
N THR A 60 18.86 2.20 6.57
CA THR A 60 19.36 2.14 5.20
C THR A 60 18.30 1.60 4.23
N GLU A 61 18.48 1.84 2.93
CA GLU A 61 17.63 1.27 1.89
C GLU A 61 17.55 -0.26 1.99
N ARG A 62 18.69 -0.96 2.12
CA ARG A 62 18.73 -2.41 2.33
C ARG A 62 17.86 -2.87 3.51
N GLN A 63 17.88 -2.14 4.63
CA GLN A 63 17.03 -2.47 5.78
C GLN A 63 15.55 -2.23 5.48
N LEU A 64 15.20 -1.14 4.80
CA LEU A 64 13.82 -0.86 4.40
C LEU A 64 13.29 -1.95 3.46
N ILE A 65 14.06 -2.32 2.44
CA ILE A 65 13.70 -3.40 1.51
C ILE A 65 13.55 -4.73 2.26
N GLY A 66 14.54 -5.08 3.06
CA GLY A 66 14.57 -6.37 3.72
C GLY A 66 13.56 -6.53 4.86
N LEU A 67 13.06 -5.43 5.43
CA LEU A 67 11.98 -5.47 6.40
C LEU A 67 10.60 -5.76 5.80
N GLY A 68 10.39 -5.61 4.49
CA GLY A 68 9.13 -5.95 3.84
C GLY A 68 7.88 -5.48 4.62
N ASN A 69 6.89 -6.36 4.81
CA ASN A 69 5.67 -6.03 5.55
C ASN A 69 5.92 -5.65 7.01
N PHE A 70 7.05 -6.03 7.64
CA PHE A 70 7.36 -5.59 9.00
C PHE A 70 7.48 -4.07 9.13
N LEU A 71 7.75 -3.33 8.05
CA LEU A 71 7.67 -1.86 8.05
C LEU A 71 6.28 -1.34 8.48
N CYS A 72 5.22 -2.10 8.23
CA CYS A 72 3.86 -1.76 8.63
C CYS A 72 3.64 -1.83 10.16
N GLY A 73 4.63 -2.34 10.91
CA GLY A 73 4.67 -2.31 12.38
C GLY A 73 5.12 -0.98 12.97
N MET A 74 5.63 -0.06 12.15
CA MET A 74 6.01 1.28 12.59
C MET A 74 4.81 2.07 13.12
N THR A 75 5.05 2.92 14.11
CA THR A 75 4.14 4.03 14.43
C THR A 75 4.20 5.10 13.34
N THR A 76 3.16 5.94 13.23
CA THR A 76 3.15 7.05 12.26
C THR A 76 4.26 8.07 12.52
N SER A 77 4.66 8.25 13.78
CA SER A 77 5.80 9.08 14.16
C SER A 77 7.12 8.47 13.67
N GLN A 78 7.33 7.16 13.84
CA GLN A 78 8.50 6.48 13.29
C GLN A 78 8.55 6.56 11.75
N VAL A 79 7.43 6.34 11.05
CA VAL A 79 7.39 6.51 9.58
C VAL A 79 7.88 7.90 9.15
N SER A 80 7.54 8.95 9.90
CA SER A 80 7.97 10.32 9.58
C SER A 80 9.47 10.57 9.76
N GLN A 81 10.16 9.71 10.53
CA GLN A 81 11.60 9.78 10.80
C GLN A 81 12.45 9.05 9.77
N ILE A 82 11.84 8.26 8.87
CA ILE A 82 12.58 7.55 7.82
C ILE A 82 13.40 8.55 7.00
N ASN A 83 14.67 8.21 6.77
CA ASN A 83 15.56 8.99 5.93
C ASN A 83 15.00 9.10 4.50
N LEU A 84 14.93 10.32 3.97
CA LEU A 84 14.32 10.58 2.66
C LEU A 84 15.07 9.92 1.49
N GLY A 85 16.41 9.86 1.56
CA GLY A 85 17.21 9.18 0.54
C GLY A 85 16.96 7.67 0.56
N ALA A 86 17.05 7.05 1.74
CA ALA A 86 16.75 5.62 1.89
C ALA A 86 15.32 5.26 1.47
N PHE A 87 14.34 6.12 1.79
CA PHE A 87 12.96 5.94 1.33
C PHE A 87 12.86 6.03 -0.19
N SER A 88 13.51 7.01 -0.82
CA SER A 88 13.53 7.16 -2.28
C SER A 88 14.09 5.92 -2.96
N ASP A 89 15.21 5.38 -2.45
CA ASP A 89 15.87 4.22 -3.06
C ASP A 89 15.07 2.92 -2.83
N ALA A 90 14.31 2.83 -1.74
CA ALA A 90 13.49 1.67 -1.40
C ALA A 90 12.03 1.76 -1.86
N VAL A 91 11.60 2.88 -2.45
CA VAL A 91 10.17 3.22 -2.65
C VAL A 91 9.43 2.16 -3.46
N SER A 92 10.07 1.59 -4.48
CA SER A 92 9.50 0.52 -5.31
C SER A 92 9.20 -0.75 -4.50
N SER A 93 10.04 -1.10 -3.52
CA SER A 93 9.79 -2.24 -2.63
C SER A 93 8.72 -1.93 -1.59
N ILE A 94 8.71 -0.70 -1.06
CA ILE A 94 7.65 -0.20 -0.16
C ILE A 94 6.30 -0.14 -0.90
N GLY A 95 6.32 0.10 -2.21
CA GLY A 95 5.15 0.07 -3.09
C GLY A 95 4.48 -1.30 -3.22
N LEU A 96 5.06 -2.37 -2.65
CA LEU A 96 4.54 -3.74 -2.68
C LEU A 96 4.00 -4.25 -1.33
N LEU A 97 4.01 -3.42 -0.28
CA LEU A 97 3.53 -3.81 1.04
C LEU A 97 2.02 -4.05 1.06
N THR A 98 1.55 -5.06 1.80
CA THR A 98 0.13 -5.44 1.81
C THR A 98 -0.53 -5.30 3.17
N ASP A 99 0.25 -5.29 4.24
CA ASP A 99 -0.28 -5.39 5.60
C ASP A 99 -0.33 -4.05 6.35
N CYS A 100 -0.05 -2.95 5.64
CA CYS A 100 -0.11 -1.60 6.19
C CYS A 100 -1.55 -1.11 6.32
N ASP A 101 -1.90 -0.57 7.50
CA ASP A 101 -3.18 0.10 7.66
C ASP A 101 -3.21 1.50 7.02
N ASP A 102 -4.40 2.08 6.98
CA ASP A 102 -4.64 3.40 6.37
C ASP A 102 -3.77 4.51 7.01
N ALA A 103 -3.51 4.43 8.32
CA ALA A 103 -2.70 5.42 9.02
C ALA A 103 -1.22 5.34 8.61
N ARG A 104 -0.68 4.12 8.47
CA ARG A 104 0.70 3.90 8.00
C ARG A 104 0.86 4.29 6.54
N LEU A 105 -0.08 3.87 5.67
CA LEU A 105 -0.08 4.29 4.26
C LEU A 105 -0.16 5.81 4.12
N THR A 106 -1.01 6.47 4.92
CA THR A 106 -1.12 7.94 4.94
C THR A 106 0.19 8.60 5.38
N ALA A 107 0.92 8.00 6.34
CA ALA A 107 2.22 8.49 6.78
C ALA A 107 3.31 8.31 5.70
N LEU A 108 3.35 7.16 5.02
CA LEU A 108 4.25 6.91 3.88
C LEU A 108 3.97 7.87 2.72
N ARG A 109 2.70 8.10 2.39
CA ARG A 109 2.27 9.09 1.39
C ARG A 109 2.73 10.50 1.78
N ARG A 110 2.73 10.83 3.08
CA ARG A 110 3.24 12.11 3.63
C ARG A 110 4.75 12.24 3.41
N LEU A 111 5.49 11.14 3.55
CA LEU A 111 6.93 11.07 3.27
C LEU A 111 7.22 11.23 1.79
N ALA A 112 6.47 10.53 0.92
CA ALA A 112 6.52 10.73 -0.52
C ALA A 112 6.25 12.19 -0.92
N GLY A 113 5.33 12.86 -0.23
CA GLY A 113 5.05 14.28 -0.47
C GLY A 113 6.22 15.22 -0.18
N ARG A 114 7.14 14.82 0.72
CA ARG A 114 8.38 15.57 0.99
C ARG A 114 9.42 15.40 -0.12
N LEU A 115 9.38 14.29 -0.87
CA LEU A 115 10.26 14.03 -2.00
C LEU A 115 9.72 14.61 -3.31
N TYR A 116 8.46 14.32 -3.62
CA TYR A 116 7.88 14.55 -4.94
C TYR A 116 6.90 15.75 -5.00
N GLY A 117 6.77 16.48 -3.88
CA GLY A 117 5.80 17.56 -3.75
C GLY A 117 4.38 17.08 -3.44
N ALA A 118 3.40 17.97 -3.56
CA ALA A 118 2.01 17.65 -3.21
C ALA A 118 1.43 16.57 -4.15
N PRO A 119 0.49 15.72 -3.71
CA PRO A 119 -0.01 14.63 -4.54
C PRO A 119 -0.63 15.03 -5.89
N ASN A 120 -1.20 16.24 -5.97
CA ASN A 120 -1.71 16.79 -7.22
C ASN A 120 -0.61 17.17 -8.23
N THR A 121 0.67 17.16 -7.86
CA THR A 121 1.80 17.38 -8.77
C THR A 121 2.46 16.08 -9.24
N TRP A 122 2.11 14.93 -8.66
CA TRP A 122 2.73 13.64 -9.00
C TRP A 122 2.40 13.20 -10.43
N GLY A 123 3.43 12.87 -11.22
CA GLY A 123 3.27 12.29 -12.55
C GLY A 123 2.76 10.84 -12.51
N GLN A 124 2.44 10.29 -13.68
CA GLN A 124 2.03 8.88 -13.81
C GLN A 124 3.12 7.94 -13.30
N ASP A 125 4.37 8.17 -13.71
CA ASP A 125 5.52 7.34 -13.30
C ASP A 125 5.71 7.35 -11.79
N THR A 126 5.57 8.51 -11.15
CA THR A 126 5.63 8.63 -9.68
C THR A 126 4.53 7.85 -8.99
N ILE A 127 3.29 7.93 -9.46
CA ILE A 127 2.16 7.18 -8.87
C ILE A 127 2.37 5.67 -9.05
N LEU A 128 2.86 5.26 -10.22
CA LEU A 128 3.15 3.86 -10.52
C LEU A 128 4.25 3.31 -9.61
N GLU A 129 5.34 4.06 -9.46
CA GLU A 129 6.49 3.71 -8.61
C GLU A 129 6.12 3.67 -7.12
N LEU A 130 5.27 4.59 -6.65
CA LEU A 130 4.78 4.62 -5.27
C LEU A 130 3.95 3.38 -4.92
N GLY A 131 3.34 2.71 -5.89
CA GLY A 131 2.55 1.50 -5.67
C GLY A 131 1.48 1.69 -4.58
N VAL A 132 1.47 0.82 -3.57
CA VAL A 132 0.51 0.88 -2.45
C VAL A 132 0.59 2.17 -1.62
N VAL A 133 1.69 2.92 -1.68
CA VAL A 133 1.77 4.23 -0.99
C VAL A 133 0.71 5.18 -1.52
N ALA A 134 0.30 5.06 -2.79
CA ALA A 134 -0.81 5.83 -3.36
C ALA A 134 -2.17 5.54 -2.69
N ALA A 135 -2.37 4.37 -2.08
CA ALA A 135 -3.60 4.10 -1.30
C ALA A 135 -3.68 4.93 0.00
N GLY A 136 -2.55 5.51 0.43
CA GLY A 136 -2.47 6.49 1.52
C GLY A 136 -3.00 7.88 1.17
N LEU A 137 -3.41 8.11 -0.08
CA LEU A 137 -4.10 9.33 -0.47
C LEU A 137 -5.46 9.42 0.23
N SER A 138 -5.88 10.64 0.54
CA SER A 138 -7.24 10.93 1.02
C SER A 138 -8.26 10.69 -0.10
N SER A 139 -9.53 10.53 0.29
CA SER A 139 -10.61 10.40 -0.70
C SER A 139 -10.68 11.59 -1.65
N SER A 140 -10.45 12.80 -1.16
CA SER A 140 -10.42 14.02 -1.99
C SER A 140 -9.24 14.02 -2.97
N GLU A 141 -8.04 13.62 -2.52
CA GLU A 141 -6.87 13.54 -3.40
C GLU A 141 -7.06 12.49 -4.50
N LEU A 142 -7.60 11.31 -4.16
CA LEU A 142 -7.93 10.26 -5.13
C LEU A 142 -9.00 10.72 -6.12
N SER A 143 -10.06 11.36 -5.64
CA SER A 143 -11.15 11.87 -6.49
C SER A 143 -10.71 12.98 -7.44
N GLY A 144 -9.65 13.71 -7.08
CA GLY A 144 -9.08 14.80 -7.88
C GLY A 144 -8.06 14.35 -8.93
N LEU A 145 -7.74 13.07 -9.02
CA LEU A 145 -6.80 12.57 -10.02
C LEU A 145 -7.42 12.61 -11.43
N HIS A 146 -6.67 13.14 -12.39
CA HIS A 146 -7.00 13.02 -13.81
C HIS A 146 -6.96 11.55 -14.27
N GLU A 147 -7.65 11.23 -15.37
CA GLU A 147 -7.78 9.86 -15.89
C GLU A 147 -6.44 9.12 -16.01
N ASP A 148 -5.42 9.74 -16.59
CA ASP A 148 -4.12 9.06 -16.79
C ASP A 148 -3.43 8.72 -15.47
N ARG A 149 -3.58 9.58 -14.45
CA ARG A 149 -3.04 9.35 -13.10
C ARG A 149 -3.83 8.31 -12.34
N LEU A 150 -5.15 8.26 -12.56
CA LEU A 150 -5.99 7.21 -12.05
C LEU A 150 -5.56 5.84 -12.62
N ARG A 151 -5.28 5.76 -13.92
CA ARG A 151 -4.77 4.55 -14.58
C ARG A 151 -3.37 4.13 -14.09
N ALA A 152 -2.59 5.06 -13.54
CA ALA A 152 -1.29 4.76 -12.94
C ALA A 152 -1.37 4.12 -11.54
N ILE A 153 -2.52 4.17 -10.87
CA ILE A 153 -2.69 3.49 -9.57
C ILE A 153 -2.57 1.98 -9.78
N THR A 154 -1.64 1.32 -9.09
CA THR A 154 -1.45 -0.12 -9.29
C THR A 154 -2.68 -0.92 -8.84
N PRO A 155 -2.97 -2.08 -9.46
CA PRO A 155 -4.02 -2.99 -8.98
C PRO A 155 -3.84 -3.37 -7.50
N LEU A 156 -2.60 -3.55 -7.06
CA LEU A 156 -2.31 -3.82 -5.65
C LEU A 156 -2.73 -2.64 -4.76
N ALA A 157 -2.41 -1.41 -5.13
CA ALA A 157 -2.86 -0.22 -4.42
C ALA A 157 -4.39 -0.14 -4.36
N ILE A 158 -5.10 -0.43 -5.46
CA ILE A 158 -6.57 -0.51 -5.46
C ILE A 158 -7.06 -1.50 -4.40
N SER A 159 -6.48 -2.70 -4.35
CA SER A 159 -6.95 -3.76 -3.44
C SER A 159 -6.81 -3.43 -1.94
N VAL A 160 -5.87 -2.55 -1.58
CA VAL A 160 -5.60 -2.19 -0.17
C VAL A 160 -6.30 -0.90 0.29
N ILE A 161 -6.97 -0.15 -0.60
CA ILE A 161 -7.78 1.00 -0.21
C ILE A 161 -8.95 0.52 0.66
N SER A 162 -9.15 1.12 1.84
CA SER A 162 -10.26 0.72 2.71
C SER A 162 -11.63 0.89 2.01
N PRO A 163 -12.64 0.02 2.27
CA PRO A 163 -13.92 0.07 1.57
C PRO A 163 -14.62 1.43 1.61
N ASN A 164 -14.58 2.10 2.76
CA ASN A 164 -15.17 3.43 2.93
C ASN A 164 -14.43 4.50 2.12
N LYS A 165 -13.09 4.48 2.16
CA LYS A 165 -12.26 5.38 1.34
C LYS A 165 -12.55 5.13 -0.14
N PHE A 166 -12.52 3.88 -0.59
CA PHE A 166 -12.78 3.49 -1.97
C PHE A 166 -14.14 4.00 -2.47
N ARG A 167 -15.22 3.74 -1.72
CA ARG A 167 -16.58 4.23 -2.03
C ARG A 167 -16.62 5.75 -2.18
N SER A 168 -15.97 6.49 -1.28
CA SER A 168 -15.98 7.95 -1.25
C SER A 168 -15.03 8.60 -2.28
N ALA A 169 -13.96 7.91 -2.65
CA ALA A 169 -12.94 8.41 -3.57
C ALA A 169 -13.36 8.30 -5.04
N PHE A 170 -14.08 7.23 -5.40
CA PHE A 170 -14.39 6.93 -6.80
C PHE A 170 -15.88 7.08 -7.10
N SER A 171 -16.21 8.09 -7.91
CA SER A 171 -17.55 8.23 -8.51
C SER A 171 -17.80 7.14 -9.57
N VAL A 172 -19.05 7.01 -10.04
CA VAL A 172 -19.39 6.12 -11.17
C VAL A 172 -18.49 6.41 -12.39
N TRP A 173 -18.25 7.69 -12.68
CA TRP A 173 -17.36 8.10 -13.77
C TRP A 173 -15.92 7.63 -13.53
N GLY A 174 -15.38 7.86 -12.33
CA GLY A 174 -14.01 7.44 -11.99
C GLY A 174 -13.83 5.92 -12.07
N LEU A 175 -14.80 5.16 -11.55
CA LEU A 175 -14.79 3.69 -11.65
C LEU A 175 -14.82 3.21 -13.11
N GLY A 176 -15.63 3.86 -13.95
CA GLY A 176 -15.67 3.62 -15.40
C GLY A 176 -14.41 4.06 -16.16
N ARG A 177 -13.39 4.63 -15.50
CA ARG A 177 -12.07 4.92 -16.10
C ARG A 177 -10.97 3.97 -15.66
N LEU A 178 -11.25 3.07 -14.71
CA LEU A 178 -10.29 2.05 -14.31
C LEU A 178 -9.96 1.14 -15.50
N GLY A 179 -8.70 0.75 -15.62
CA GLY A 179 -8.30 -0.32 -16.51
C GLY A 179 -8.81 -1.69 -16.03
N PRO A 180 -8.94 -2.70 -16.92
CA PRO A 180 -9.45 -4.01 -16.54
C PRO A 180 -8.72 -4.66 -15.36
N SER A 181 -7.39 -4.53 -15.29
CA SER A 181 -6.59 -5.07 -14.18
C SER A 181 -6.86 -4.37 -12.84
N GLN A 182 -7.08 -3.05 -12.85
CA GLN A 182 -7.44 -2.28 -11.66
C GLN A 182 -8.84 -2.66 -11.18
N ALA A 183 -9.80 -2.75 -12.11
CA ALA A 183 -11.18 -3.14 -11.81
C ALA A 183 -11.25 -4.57 -11.24
N MET A 184 -10.49 -5.51 -11.80
CA MET A 184 -10.38 -6.88 -11.26
C MET A 184 -9.74 -6.96 -9.88
N ALA A 185 -8.96 -5.95 -9.48
CA ALA A 185 -8.36 -5.90 -8.14
C ALA A 185 -9.28 -5.29 -7.07
N VAL A 186 -10.46 -4.78 -7.47
CA VAL A 186 -11.48 -4.34 -6.51
C VAL A 186 -11.97 -5.56 -5.72
N THR A 187 -11.88 -5.46 -4.41
CA THR A 187 -12.17 -6.56 -3.47
C THR A 187 -13.67 -6.69 -3.17
N ASP A 188 -14.10 -7.87 -2.71
CA ASP A 188 -15.49 -8.10 -2.30
C ASP A 188 -15.95 -7.17 -1.17
N THR A 189 -15.04 -6.75 -0.27
CA THR A 189 -15.36 -5.80 0.80
C THR A 189 -15.55 -4.39 0.24
N GLN A 190 -14.75 -3.98 -0.74
CA GLN A 190 -14.96 -2.72 -1.46
C GLN A 190 -16.28 -2.74 -2.25
N LEU A 191 -16.55 -3.80 -3.04
CA LEU A 191 -17.80 -3.94 -3.82
C LEU A 191 -19.05 -3.85 -2.95
N ARG A 192 -19.03 -4.49 -1.76
CA ARG A 192 -20.14 -4.42 -0.80
C ARG A 192 -20.36 -3.03 -0.22
N ALA A 193 -19.32 -2.20 -0.15
CA ALA A 193 -19.45 -0.83 0.28
C ALA A 193 -19.98 0.12 -0.81
N LEU A 194 -20.01 -0.28 -2.09
CA LEU A 194 -20.44 0.57 -3.20
C LEU A 194 -21.97 0.70 -3.32
N SER A 195 -22.44 1.74 -4.01
CA SER A 195 -23.81 1.79 -4.55
C SER A 195 -23.98 0.82 -5.73
N GLN A 196 -25.23 0.59 -6.18
CA GLN A 196 -25.48 -0.25 -7.36
C GLN A 196 -24.80 0.32 -8.61
N ALA A 197 -25.02 1.61 -8.91
CA ALA A 197 -24.40 2.26 -10.07
C ALA A 197 -22.87 2.24 -10.03
N GLN A 198 -22.26 2.33 -8.84
CA GLN A 198 -20.82 2.18 -8.69
C GLN A 198 -20.36 0.74 -8.98
N ARG A 199 -21.10 -0.28 -8.53
CA ARG A 199 -20.78 -1.69 -8.86
C ARG A 199 -20.89 -1.97 -10.35
N ASP A 200 -21.92 -1.44 -11.00
CA ASP A 200 -22.12 -1.60 -12.44
C ASP A 200 -20.92 -1.01 -13.22
N ALA A 201 -20.45 0.18 -12.83
CA ALA A 201 -19.25 0.78 -13.41
C ALA A 201 -17.97 -0.05 -13.20
N VAL A 202 -17.80 -0.72 -12.05
CA VAL A 202 -16.67 -1.66 -11.86
C VAL A 202 -16.82 -2.86 -12.79
N SER A 203 -18.03 -3.42 -12.93
CA SER A 203 -18.30 -4.55 -13.82
C SER A 203 -17.97 -4.22 -15.27
N ASP A 204 -18.44 -3.06 -15.76
CA ASP A 204 -18.15 -2.58 -17.11
C ASP A 204 -16.64 -2.40 -17.32
N ALA A 205 -15.94 -1.91 -16.30
CA ALA A 205 -14.50 -1.73 -16.33
C ALA A 205 -13.73 -3.04 -16.39
N THR A 206 -14.18 -4.05 -15.64
CA THR A 206 -13.63 -5.41 -15.71
C THR A 206 -13.80 -6.01 -17.11
N LEU A 207 -14.92 -5.73 -17.79
CA LEU A 207 -15.20 -6.21 -19.14
C LEU A 207 -14.54 -5.37 -20.25
N GLY A 208 -13.88 -4.25 -19.91
CA GLY A 208 -13.33 -3.32 -20.88
C GLY A 208 -14.38 -2.54 -21.67
N GLN A 209 -15.62 -2.45 -21.15
CA GLN A 209 -16.76 -1.80 -21.81
C GLN A 209 -16.84 -0.28 -21.55
N ASN A 210 -15.88 0.27 -20.81
CA ASN A 210 -15.73 1.68 -20.44
C ASN A 210 -15.68 2.70 -21.59
N GLY A 211 -15.53 2.22 -22.84
CA GLY A 211 -15.54 3.04 -24.06
C GLY A 211 -16.90 3.08 -24.79
N ASN A 212 -17.88 2.24 -24.41
CA ASN A 212 -19.15 2.07 -25.13
C ASN A 212 -20.35 2.79 -24.50
N THR A 213 -20.18 3.44 -23.34
CA THR A 213 -21.27 4.16 -22.65
C THR A 213 -21.32 5.65 -22.97
N ALA A 214 -20.48 6.14 -23.89
CA ALA A 214 -20.67 7.45 -24.50
C ALA A 214 -21.74 7.32 -25.60
N HIS A 215 -22.96 7.76 -25.28
CA HIS A 215 -24.16 7.83 -26.13
C HIS A 215 -25.06 6.59 -26.15
N CYS A 216 -25.99 6.53 -25.19
CA CYS A 216 -27.40 6.22 -25.43
C CYS A 216 -28.23 7.15 -24.52
#